data_AF-A0A3Q7SR45-F1
#
_entry.id   AF-A0A3Q7SR45-F1
#
_cell.length_a   1.000
_cell.length_b   1.000
_cell.length_c   1.000
_cell.angle_alpha   90.00
_cell.angle_beta   90.00
_cell.angle_gamma   90.00
#
_symmetry.space_group_name_H-M   'P 1'
#
loop_
_entity.id
_entity.type
_entity.pdbx_description
1 polymer ?
#
loop_
_entity_poly.entity_id
_entity_poly.type
_entity_poly.pdbx_seq_one_letter_code
_entity_poly.pdbx_strand_id
1 'polypeptide(L)'
;MAKSPENSTLEEILGLYQRSLRERQNRSIHQLKYTLKEGDVTVGEDALDPAFSTSVGDEDPGTAWYELQHSHAVNQLKALLHQQKSKESEVSPSRKHNVSALKSSECEEANMPTVYNLVPIINDQSQYIHHLEAEVKFCKDELSGMKNRIQVAELENEKLQEELKSQRQKEAMREQTLLDISGNLKNSWITTGEDSGMDEAATKQFSHGNVDTVKGPSASETEKWKLELERLKLTYEEKTGILESQLKFLRKDLAEYQKNCEDLKEQLKHKESLLATNISNRVGGLCLKCAQHEAVLSQTHNNVHVQTIERLTKERDDLMSALVSVRSSLTDVQQREANAYEQVKQAVQMTEEANFEKTKALIQCEQLKNELERQTERLEKELTAQQEKRASEKEMMRKEITKEREDMGSKMLSLSQNIAQLEAQVEKVTREKISAINQLEGIQNHLASKEMEATKVCGEMRYQLNKTKMEKDEAEKEHREYRTKTKRDLEIKDEEIEKLRLEVSESKQHLEQEQQKAARAREESLKLTELLSESEHQLHLTRLEKDSIQQSFSNEAKAQALQAQQREQELTQKIQQMETQHDKTDLK
;
A
#
# COMPACT_ATOMS: atom_id res chain seq x y z
N MET A 1 -29.14 -17.49 -14.18
CA MET A 1 -28.37 -16.53 -13.36
C MET A 1 -27.78 -15.48 -14.30
N ALA A 2 -28.51 -14.40 -14.55
CA ALA A 2 -28.02 -13.26 -15.32
C ALA A 2 -27.66 -12.16 -14.32
N LYS A 3 -26.38 -11.81 -14.20
CA LYS A 3 -25.92 -10.66 -13.41
C LYS A 3 -26.36 -9.39 -14.15
N SER A 4 -27.06 -8.50 -13.44
CA SER A 4 -27.55 -7.23 -13.97
C SER A 4 -26.37 -6.30 -14.34
N PRO A 5 -26.47 -5.57 -15.47
CA PRO A 5 -25.41 -4.67 -15.97
C PRO A 5 -25.14 -3.47 -15.04
N GLU A 6 -26.08 -3.11 -14.17
CA GLU A 6 -25.97 -1.96 -13.26
C GLU A 6 -24.91 -2.12 -12.17
N ASN A 7 -24.62 -3.35 -11.74
CA ASN A 7 -23.56 -3.60 -10.75
C ASN A 7 -22.15 -3.40 -11.32
N SER A 8 -21.98 -3.59 -12.64
CA SER A 8 -20.67 -3.41 -13.30
C SER A 8 -20.28 -1.93 -13.36
N THR A 9 -21.25 -1.03 -13.54
CA THR A 9 -21.01 0.41 -13.66
C THR A 9 -20.65 1.03 -12.32
N LEU A 10 -21.29 0.56 -11.23
CA LEU A 10 -20.99 1.04 -9.87
C LEU A 10 -19.58 0.64 -9.42
N GLU A 11 -19.15 -0.57 -9.76
CA GLU A 11 -17.81 -1.09 -9.44
C GLU A 11 -16.71 -0.33 -10.19
N GLU A 12 -16.99 0.09 -11.42
CA GLU A 12 -16.09 0.90 -12.25
C GLU A 12 -15.95 2.34 -11.71
N ILE A 13 -17.06 2.95 -11.29
CA ILE A 13 -17.08 4.29 -10.66
C ILE A 13 -16.34 4.28 -9.32
N LEU A 14 -16.56 3.26 -8.48
CA LEU A 14 -15.83 3.10 -7.21
C LEU A 14 -14.33 2.85 -7.45
N GLY A 15 -13.98 2.10 -8.49
CA GLY A 15 -12.60 1.88 -8.92
C GLY A 15 -11.89 3.16 -9.40
N LEU A 16 -12.62 4.05 -10.09
CA LEU A 16 -12.12 5.37 -10.49
C LEU A 16 -11.96 6.32 -9.30
N TYR A 17 -12.92 6.33 -8.37
CA TYR A 17 -12.85 7.13 -7.16
C TYR A 17 -11.67 6.74 -6.28
N GLN A 18 -11.44 5.43 -6.07
CA GLN A 18 -10.29 4.94 -5.32
C GLN A 18 -8.95 5.26 -6.01
N ARG A 19 -8.88 5.24 -7.34
CA ARG A 19 -7.69 5.69 -8.09
C ARG A 19 -7.42 7.18 -7.90
N SER A 20 -8.45 8.02 -8.01
CA SER A 20 -8.34 9.46 -7.75
C SER A 20 -7.87 9.75 -6.33
N LEU A 21 -8.37 9.00 -5.34
CA LEU A 21 -7.97 9.15 -3.95
C LEU A 21 -6.48 8.81 -3.76
N ARG A 22 -6.02 7.69 -4.35
CA ARG A 22 -4.61 7.27 -4.32
C ARG A 22 -3.69 8.29 -5.01
N GLU A 23 -4.10 8.83 -6.15
CA GLU A 23 -3.31 9.87 -6.83
C GLU A 23 -3.22 11.15 -6.01
N ARG A 24 -4.31 11.58 -5.36
CA ARG A 24 -4.32 12.78 -4.52
C ARG A 24 -3.43 12.60 -3.28
N GLN A 25 -3.48 11.43 -2.67
CA GLN A 25 -2.63 11.07 -1.54
C GLN A 25 -1.15 10.98 -1.96
N ASN A 26 -0.85 10.39 -3.12
CA ASN A 26 0.51 10.34 -3.66
C ASN A 26 1.06 11.73 -3.99
N ARG A 27 0.24 12.63 -4.54
CA ARG A 27 0.62 14.03 -4.79
C ARG A 27 0.91 14.77 -3.48
N SER A 28 0.07 14.60 -2.47
CA SER A 28 0.28 15.19 -1.13
C SER A 28 1.55 14.66 -0.46
N ILE A 29 1.82 13.35 -0.55
CA ILE A 29 3.06 12.74 -0.03
C ILE A 29 4.28 13.25 -0.81
N HIS A 30 4.20 13.40 -2.12
CA HIS A 30 5.29 13.97 -2.93
C HIS A 30 5.56 15.42 -2.55
N GLN A 31 4.52 16.21 -2.30
CA GLN A 31 4.62 17.59 -1.86
C GLN A 31 5.27 17.70 -0.48
N LEU A 32 4.87 16.84 0.47
CA LEU A 32 5.47 16.75 1.79
C LEU A 32 6.93 16.28 1.75
N LYS A 33 7.26 15.34 0.87
CA LYS A 33 8.63 14.83 0.67
C LYS A 33 9.55 15.91 0.09
N TYR A 34 9.01 16.77 -0.78
CA TYR A 34 9.77 17.91 -1.32
C TYR A 34 10.03 18.97 -0.25
N THR A 35 9.01 19.31 0.56
CA THR A 35 9.16 20.28 1.66
C THR A 35 10.08 19.80 2.78
N LEU A 36 10.11 18.48 3.07
CA LEU A 36 11.04 17.91 4.04
C LEU A 36 12.48 17.87 3.51
N LYS A 37 12.67 17.75 2.19
CA LYS A 37 13.99 17.75 1.56
C LYS A 37 14.57 19.16 1.40
N GLU A 38 13.73 20.19 1.33
CA GLU A 38 14.15 21.61 1.42
C GLU A 38 14.46 22.07 2.85
N GLY A 39 13.98 21.35 3.88
CA GLY A 39 14.29 21.64 5.28
C GLY A 39 15.63 21.08 5.79
N ASP A 40 16.34 20.28 4.99
CA ASP A 40 17.58 19.59 5.36
C ASP A 40 18.82 20.12 4.59
N VAL A 41 18.89 21.45 4.43
CA VAL A 41 20.06 22.16 3.90
C VAL A 41 20.84 22.76 5.06
N THR A 42 21.79 21.97 5.57
CA THR A 42 23.11 22.37 6.13
C THR A 42 23.19 23.72 6.85
N VAL A 43 23.05 23.73 8.18
CA VAL A 43 23.70 24.75 9.02
C VAL A 43 25.00 24.12 9.53
N GLY A 44 26.09 24.47 8.84
CA GLY A 44 27.44 24.22 9.33
C GLY A 44 27.77 25.19 10.48
N GLU A 45 28.50 24.66 11.45
CA GLU A 45 29.23 25.41 12.48
C GLU A 45 30.01 26.57 11.84
N ASP A 46 29.82 27.79 12.37
CA ASP A 46 30.97 28.63 12.70
C ASP A 46 30.56 29.70 13.71
N ALA A 47 31.38 29.76 14.76
CA ALA A 47 31.32 30.72 15.85
C ALA A 47 31.53 32.16 15.37
N LEU A 48 30.99 33.13 16.12
CA LEU A 48 31.65 34.40 16.50
C LEU A 48 30.67 35.25 17.33
N ASP A 49 30.95 35.38 18.63
CA ASP A 49 30.52 36.53 19.46
C ASP A 49 31.32 37.78 19.03
N PRO A 50 30.79 39.01 19.18
CA PRO A 50 31.14 39.80 20.38
C PRO A 50 30.11 40.86 20.89
N ALA A 51 29.98 40.88 22.22
CA ALA A 51 29.99 42.02 23.17
C ALA A 51 29.04 43.25 23.03
N PHE A 52 28.12 43.32 24.01
CA PHE A 52 27.67 44.44 24.87
C PHE A 52 27.72 45.92 24.40
N SER A 53 26.58 46.61 24.56
CA SER A 53 26.53 47.94 25.19
C SER A 53 25.18 48.20 25.88
N THR A 54 25.29 48.62 27.13
CA THR A 54 24.25 48.96 28.08
C THR A 54 23.60 50.31 27.75
N SER A 55 22.28 50.37 27.63
CA SER A 55 21.54 51.59 27.96
C SER A 55 20.22 51.23 28.63
N VAL A 56 20.09 51.70 29.87
CA VAL A 56 18.92 51.61 30.74
C VAL A 56 17.67 52.11 30.02
N GLY A 57 16.71 51.20 29.85
CA GLY A 57 15.34 51.45 29.45
C GLY A 57 14.56 50.21 29.86
N ASP A 58 13.76 50.36 30.91
CA ASP A 58 12.94 49.33 31.54
C ASP A 58 11.85 48.87 30.56
N GLU A 59 12.17 47.92 29.68
CA GLU A 59 11.19 47.20 28.87
C GLU A 59 11.29 45.70 29.15
N ASP A 60 10.18 45.18 29.67
CA ASP A 60 9.97 43.79 30.04
C ASP A 60 10.37 42.84 28.88
N PRO A 61 11.29 41.88 29.09
CA PRO A 61 11.73 40.93 28.06
C PRO A 61 10.59 40.07 27.51
N GLY A 62 9.43 40.02 28.19
CA GLY A 62 8.19 39.47 27.63
C GLY A 62 7.67 40.28 26.44
N THR A 63 7.66 41.61 26.54
CA THR A 63 7.13 42.52 25.52
C THR A 63 7.95 42.47 24.23
N ALA A 64 9.29 42.44 24.34
CA ALA A 64 10.17 42.31 23.18
C ALA A 64 9.99 40.98 22.44
N TRP A 65 9.67 39.89 23.14
CA TRP A 65 9.40 38.59 22.52
C TRP A 65 8.06 38.55 21.80
N TYR A 66 7.01 39.13 22.41
CA TYR A 66 5.71 39.30 21.76
C TYR A 66 5.77 40.27 20.57
N GLU A 67 6.52 41.35 20.66
CA GLU A 67 6.76 42.26 19.53
C GLU A 67 7.56 41.59 18.41
N LEU A 68 8.57 40.76 18.72
CA LEU A 68 9.31 40.01 17.70
C LEU A 68 8.40 38.97 17.03
N GLN A 69 7.58 38.26 17.81
CA GLN A 69 6.64 37.25 17.29
C GLN A 69 5.51 37.90 16.48
N HIS A 70 5.01 39.06 16.90
CA HIS A 70 4.05 39.87 16.14
C HIS A 70 4.69 40.48 14.90
N SER A 71 5.95 40.92 14.95
CA SER A 71 6.69 41.39 13.77
C SER A 71 6.91 40.26 12.76
N HIS A 72 7.19 39.05 13.24
CA HIS A 72 7.37 37.87 12.41
C HIS A 72 6.04 37.42 11.78
N ALA A 73 4.94 37.44 12.55
CA ALA A 73 3.60 37.18 12.05
C ALA A 73 3.15 38.25 11.04
N VAL A 74 3.47 39.53 11.29
CA VAL A 74 3.18 40.65 10.39
C VAL A 74 4.03 40.58 9.12
N ASN A 75 5.29 40.15 9.22
CA ASN A 75 6.17 39.96 8.06
C ASN A 75 5.76 38.71 7.25
N GLN A 76 5.29 37.64 7.90
CA GLN A 76 4.67 36.50 7.22
C GLN A 76 3.36 36.91 6.54
N LEU A 77 2.51 37.72 7.18
CA LEU A 77 1.30 38.27 6.56
C LEU A 77 1.63 39.19 5.38
N LYS A 78 2.66 40.04 5.48
CA LYS A 78 3.15 40.84 4.35
C LYS A 78 3.67 39.96 3.22
N ALA A 79 4.43 38.90 3.52
CA ALA A 79 4.92 37.96 2.51
C ALA A 79 3.79 37.19 1.83
N LEU A 80 2.79 36.74 2.60
CA LEU A 80 1.59 36.07 2.08
C LEU A 80 0.72 37.02 1.27
N LEU A 81 0.57 38.28 1.67
CA LEU A 81 -0.14 39.31 0.91
C LEU A 81 0.61 39.67 -0.39
N HIS A 82 1.94 39.72 -0.37
CA HIS A 82 2.73 39.88 -1.59
C HIS A 82 2.63 38.67 -2.52
N GLN A 83 2.61 37.46 -1.96
CA GLN A 83 2.44 36.22 -2.72
C GLN A 83 1.01 36.05 -3.25
N GLN A 84 0.01 36.57 -2.55
CA GLN A 84 -1.36 36.62 -3.03
C GLN A 84 -1.52 37.69 -4.12
N LYS A 85 -0.88 38.86 -3.96
CA LYS A 85 -0.85 39.91 -4.99
C LYS A 85 -0.11 39.47 -6.25
N SER A 86 0.92 38.63 -6.14
CA SER A 86 1.59 38.01 -7.30
C SER A 86 0.73 36.92 -7.94
N LYS A 87 0.06 36.08 -7.14
CA LYS A 87 -0.88 35.06 -7.64
C LYS A 87 -2.13 35.66 -8.29
N GLU A 88 -2.67 36.75 -7.75
CA GLU A 88 -3.80 37.49 -8.35
C GLU A 88 -3.37 38.22 -9.64
N SER A 89 -2.10 38.63 -9.76
CA SER A 89 -1.56 39.15 -11.02
C SER A 89 -1.33 38.09 -12.10
N GLU A 90 -1.24 36.80 -11.73
CA GLU A 90 -1.02 35.67 -12.64
C GLU A 90 -2.33 34.98 -13.12
N VAL A 91 -3.48 35.25 -12.49
CA VAL A 91 -4.76 34.56 -12.77
C VAL A 91 -5.66 35.28 -13.81
N SER A 92 -5.15 36.31 -14.51
CA SER A 92 -5.82 36.87 -15.69
C SER A 92 -4.88 36.86 -16.91
N PRO A 93 -5.23 36.22 -18.04
CA PRO A 93 -4.33 36.14 -19.19
C PRO A 93 -4.33 37.46 -19.97
N SER A 94 -3.62 38.46 -19.46
CA SER A 94 -3.31 39.68 -20.22
C SER A 94 -2.02 39.49 -21.00
N ARG A 95 -2.21 39.00 -22.22
CA ARG A 95 -1.41 39.23 -23.44
C ARG A 95 -0.47 40.46 -23.34
N LYS A 96 0.80 40.24 -23.00
CA LYS A 96 1.90 41.17 -23.34
C LYS A 96 3.11 40.39 -23.86
N HIS A 97 3.22 40.46 -25.18
CA HIS A 97 4.40 40.27 -26.00
C HIS A 97 5.65 40.92 -25.39
N ASN A 98 6.79 40.24 -25.45
CA ASN A 98 8.18 40.76 -25.51
C ASN A 98 9.12 39.55 -25.68
N VAL A 99 9.39 39.07 -26.90
CA VAL A 99 10.50 39.45 -27.81
C VAL A 99 11.89 39.35 -27.17
N SER A 100 12.61 38.26 -27.49
CA SER A 100 14.06 38.19 -27.78
C SER A 100 14.38 36.76 -28.25
N ALA A 101 14.53 36.53 -29.57
CA ALA A 101 15.80 36.26 -30.28
C ALA A 101 16.61 35.10 -29.63
N LEU A 102 16.90 33.96 -30.26
CA LEU A 102 17.48 33.80 -31.60
C LEU A 102 17.58 32.29 -31.98
N LYS A 103 17.28 31.98 -33.26
CA LYS A 103 17.80 30.88 -34.12
C LYS A 103 17.26 29.43 -34.07
N SER A 104 16.56 29.12 -35.18
CA SER A 104 16.65 27.97 -36.10
C SER A 104 16.23 26.56 -35.65
N SER A 105 15.11 26.08 -36.21
CA SER A 105 15.11 24.95 -37.16
C SER A 105 13.74 24.83 -37.83
N GLU A 106 13.74 24.71 -39.15
CA GLU A 106 12.59 24.29 -39.96
C GLU A 106 12.13 22.90 -39.52
N CYS A 107 10.84 22.74 -39.19
CA CYS A 107 9.98 21.61 -39.56
C CYS A 107 8.60 21.79 -38.89
N GLU A 108 7.55 21.33 -39.57
CA GLU A 108 6.18 21.05 -39.07
C GLU A 108 5.14 22.19 -39.11
N GLU A 109 4.74 22.51 -40.33
CA GLU A 109 3.39 22.96 -40.70
C GLU A 109 2.31 21.86 -40.49
N ALA A 110 2.51 20.94 -39.55
CA ALA A 110 1.69 19.72 -39.37
C ALA A 110 0.77 19.74 -38.13
N ASN A 111 0.81 20.77 -37.29
CA ASN A 111 0.09 20.81 -36.01
C ASN A 111 -1.09 21.79 -35.95
N MET A 112 -1.61 22.25 -37.09
CA MET A 112 -2.91 22.95 -37.13
C MET A 112 -3.99 21.97 -37.58
N PRO A 113 -4.97 21.61 -36.71
CA PRO A 113 -6.10 20.79 -37.12
C PRO A 113 -6.82 21.46 -38.30
N THR A 114 -6.83 20.78 -39.45
CA THR A 114 -7.56 21.20 -40.65
C THR A 114 -9.00 21.57 -40.28
N VAL A 115 -9.64 22.53 -40.96
CA VAL A 115 -10.98 23.05 -40.63
C VAL A 115 -12.04 21.96 -40.40
N TYR A 116 -11.91 20.81 -41.08
CA TYR A 116 -12.75 19.62 -40.88
C TYR A 116 -12.59 18.94 -39.51
N ASN A 117 -11.41 19.01 -38.90
CA ASN A 117 -11.11 18.48 -37.56
C ASN A 117 -11.60 19.40 -36.43
N LEU A 118 -11.91 20.67 -36.72
CA LEU A 118 -12.46 21.60 -35.73
C LEU A 118 -13.92 21.30 -35.39
N VAL A 119 -14.71 20.80 -36.35
CA VAL A 119 -16.15 20.55 -36.13
C VAL A 119 -16.39 19.45 -35.07
N PRO A 120 -15.72 18.28 -35.10
CA PRO A 120 -15.79 17.30 -34.03
C PRO A 120 -15.30 17.86 -32.69
N ILE A 121 -14.19 18.60 -32.69
CA ILE A 121 -13.63 19.18 -31.45
C ILE A 121 -14.59 20.20 -30.82
N ILE A 122 -15.23 21.05 -31.62
CA ILE A 122 -16.23 22.01 -31.14
C ILE A 122 -17.47 21.29 -30.61
N ASN A 123 -17.90 20.22 -31.28
CA ASN A 123 -19.01 19.41 -30.81
C ASN A 123 -18.68 18.69 -29.49
N ASP A 124 -17.49 18.13 -29.36
CA ASP A 124 -17.01 17.48 -28.14
C ASP A 124 -16.85 18.49 -26.99
N GLN A 125 -16.35 19.69 -27.29
CA GLN A 125 -16.31 20.81 -26.34
C GLN A 125 -17.72 21.24 -25.92
N SER A 126 -18.68 21.31 -26.84
CA SER A 126 -20.08 21.63 -26.53
C SER A 126 -20.73 20.57 -25.65
N GLN A 127 -20.45 19.29 -25.89
CA GLN A 127 -20.94 18.18 -25.07
C GLN A 127 -20.32 18.22 -23.67
N TYR A 128 -19.03 18.53 -23.58
CA TYR A 128 -18.35 18.70 -22.30
C TYR A 128 -18.90 19.89 -21.51
N ILE A 129 -19.18 21.02 -22.17
CA ILE A 129 -19.83 22.18 -21.54
C ILE A 129 -21.22 21.78 -21.01
N HIS A 130 -22.06 21.11 -21.80
CA HIS A 130 -23.37 20.67 -21.34
C HIS A 130 -23.30 19.68 -20.16
N HIS A 131 -22.30 18.80 -20.16
CA HIS A 131 -22.07 17.90 -19.04
C HIS A 131 -21.70 18.67 -17.77
N LEU A 132 -20.77 19.63 -17.85
CA LEU A 132 -20.41 20.50 -16.72
C LEU A 132 -21.59 21.34 -16.24
N GLU A 133 -22.41 21.88 -17.15
CA GLU A 133 -23.63 22.61 -16.80
C GLU A 133 -24.64 21.72 -16.04
N ALA A 134 -24.78 20.45 -16.45
CA ALA A 134 -25.63 19.48 -15.76
C ALA A 134 -25.08 19.12 -14.37
N GLU A 135 -23.77 18.93 -14.21
CA GLU A 135 -23.14 18.68 -12.92
C GLU A 135 -23.27 19.87 -11.97
N VAL A 136 -23.05 21.10 -12.47
CA VAL A 136 -23.24 22.33 -11.70
C VAL A 136 -24.70 22.49 -11.27
N LYS A 137 -25.65 22.19 -12.16
CA LYS A 137 -27.08 22.19 -11.82
C LYS A 137 -27.41 21.17 -10.75
N PHE A 138 -26.90 19.95 -10.86
CA PHE A 138 -27.06 18.90 -9.86
C PHE A 138 -26.50 19.31 -8.49
N CYS A 139 -25.29 19.87 -8.46
CA CYS A 139 -24.66 20.34 -7.22
C CYS A 139 -25.47 21.48 -6.59
N LYS A 140 -26.01 22.39 -7.40
CA LYS A 140 -26.86 23.48 -6.92
C LYS A 140 -28.17 22.96 -6.34
N ASP A 141 -28.79 21.98 -6.99
CA ASP A 141 -30.04 21.36 -6.54
C ASP A 141 -29.80 20.58 -5.23
N GLU A 142 -28.73 19.79 -5.12
CA GLU A 142 -28.36 19.09 -3.88
C GLU A 142 -28.02 20.04 -2.73
N LEU A 143 -27.25 21.11 -2.99
CA LEU A 143 -26.96 22.13 -1.98
C LEU A 143 -28.24 22.84 -1.52
N SER A 144 -29.17 23.13 -2.44
CA SER A 144 -30.46 23.71 -2.08
C SER A 144 -31.32 22.74 -1.25
N GLY A 145 -31.32 21.45 -1.59
CA GLY A 145 -32.00 20.41 -0.82
C GLY A 145 -31.38 20.21 0.56
N MET A 146 -30.04 20.28 0.67
CA MET A 146 -29.34 20.21 1.94
C MET A 146 -29.63 21.44 2.81
N LYS A 147 -29.67 22.64 2.22
CA LYS A 147 -30.09 23.86 2.91
C LYS A 147 -31.50 23.74 3.47
N ASN A 148 -32.46 23.22 2.68
CA ASN A 148 -33.83 23.01 3.15
C ASN A 148 -33.89 22.00 4.32
N ARG A 149 -33.12 20.90 4.26
CA ARG A 149 -33.02 19.93 5.36
C ARG A 149 -32.44 20.53 6.62
N ILE A 150 -31.39 21.35 6.50
CA ILE A 150 -30.79 22.07 7.63
C ILE A 150 -31.82 23.02 8.25
N GLN A 151 -32.53 23.80 7.43
CA GLN A 151 -33.54 24.73 7.93
C GLN A 151 -34.68 24.03 8.68
N VAL A 152 -35.12 22.85 8.22
CA VAL A 152 -36.10 22.02 8.95
C VAL A 152 -35.53 21.53 10.28
N ALA A 153 -34.29 21.06 10.30
CA ALA A 153 -33.63 20.59 11.52
C ALA A 153 -33.38 21.73 12.53
N GLU A 154 -33.10 22.94 12.06
CA GLU A 154 -33.00 24.14 12.90
C GLU A 154 -34.35 24.46 13.55
N LEU A 155 -35.44 24.50 12.78
CA LEU A 155 -36.79 24.73 13.30
C LEU A 155 -37.23 23.64 14.31
N GLU A 156 -36.89 22.37 14.05
CA GLU A 156 -37.17 21.28 14.97
C GLU A 156 -36.36 21.40 16.27
N ASN A 157 -35.08 21.80 16.18
CA ASN A 157 -34.24 22.06 17.34
C ASN A 157 -34.74 23.25 18.17
N GLU A 158 -35.19 24.33 17.53
CA GLU A 158 -35.80 25.48 18.22
C GLU A 158 -37.05 25.04 19.00
N LYS A 159 -37.92 24.25 18.36
CA LYS A 159 -39.13 23.70 18.99
C LYS A 159 -38.79 22.79 20.18
N LEU A 160 -37.83 21.89 20.03
CA LEU A 160 -37.37 21.02 21.11
C LEU A 160 -36.76 21.81 22.27
N GLN A 161 -36.04 22.90 21.97
CA GLN A 161 -35.47 23.77 22.99
C GLN A 161 -36.55 24.52 23.78
N GLU A 162 -37.62 24.98 23.11
CA GLU A 162 -38.80 25.55 23.77
C GLU A 162 -39.53 24.53 24.64
N GLU A 163 -39.72 23.30 24.14
CA GLU A 163 -40.36 22.21 24.88
C GLU A 163 -39.57 21.83 26.13
N LEU A 164 -38.23 21.74 26.03
CA LEU A 164 -37.34 21.51 27.18
C LEU A 164 -37.40 22.65 28.20
N LYS A 165 -37.50 23.92 27.76
CA LYS A 165 -37.67 25.06 28.67
C LYS A 165 -39.01 24.99 29.40
N SER A 166 -40.09 24.70 28.68
CA SER A 166 -41.43 24.53 29.24
C SER A 166 -41.48 23.38 30.25
N GLN A 167 -40.85 22.25 29.92
CA GLN A 167 -40.77 21.09 30.81
C GLN A 167 -39.98 21.41 32.08
N ARG A 168 -38.82 22.07 31.98
CA ARG A 168 -38.05 22.52 33.15
C ARG A 168 -38.86 23.44 34.06
N GLN A 169 -39.62 24.36 33.49
CA GLN A 169 -40.50 25.24 34.26
C GLN A 169 -41.63 24.46 34.96
N LYS A 170 -42.22 23.48 34.27
CA LYS A 170 -43.26 22.60 34.84
C LYS A 170 -42.72 21.69 35.95
N GLU A 171 -41.50 21.20 35.80
CA GLU A 171 -40.80 20.41 36.82
C GLU A 171 -40.46 21.27 38.04
N ALA A 172 -39.94 22.48 37.85
CA ALA A 172 -39.70 23.43 38.95
C ALA A 172 -40.99 23.75 39.72
N MET A 173 -42.12 23.95 39.04
CA MET A 173 -43.42 24.16 39.69
C MET A 173 -43.90 22.92 40.48
N ARG A 174 -43.61 21.70 39.99
CA ARG A 174 -43.91 20.45 40.71
C ARG A 174 -43.03 20.29 41.94
N GLU A 175 -41.74 20.61 41.85
CA GLU A 175 -40.81 20.57 42.98
C GLU A 175 -41.18 21.59 44.05
N GLN A 176 -41.57 22.81 43.64
CA GLN A 176 -42.11 23.83 44.55
C GLN A 176 -43.37 23.33 45.29
N THR A 177 -44.28 22.65 44.58
CA THR A 177 -45.51 22.08 45.18
C THR A 177 -45.19 20.94 46.17
N LEU A 178 -44.17 20.13 45.91
CA LEU A 178 -43.73 19.06 46.82
C LEU A 178 -43.07 19.62 48.09
N LEU A 179 -42.31 20.72 47.97
CA LEU A 179 -41.70 21.41 49.10
C LEU A 179 -42.76 22.06 50.02
N ASP A 180 -43.82 22.63 49.46
CA ASP A 180 -44.93 23.18 50.24
C ASP A 180 -45.75 22.10 50.98
N ILE A 181 -45.91 20.91 50.39
CA ILE A 181 -46.54 19.75 51.07
C ILE A 181 -45.63 19.19 52.17
N SER A 182 -44.31 19.18 51.97
CA SER A 182 -43.32 18.71 52.96
C SER A 182 -43.17 19.67 54.16
N GLY A 183 -43.24 20.98 53.91
CA GLY A 183 -43.23 22.00 54.97
C GLY A 183 -44.44 21.91 55.91
N ASN A 184 -45.59 21.47 55.40
CA ASN A 184 -46.81 21.34 56.19
C ASN A 184 -46.84 20.10 57.10
N LEU A 185 -46.05 19.05 56.80
CA LEU A 185 -45.93 17.85 57.65
C LEU A 185 -44.96 18.05 58.83
N LYS A 186 -44.00 18.98 58.70
CA LYS A 186 -42.91 19.19 59.67
C LYS A 186 -43.30 20.13 60.83
N ASN A 187 -44.36 20.91 60.66
CA ASN A 187 -44.85 21.84 61.69
C ASN A 187 -45.80 21.19 62.72
N SER A 188 -46.13 19.90 62.56
CA SER A 188 -47.09 19.20 63.44
C SER A 188 -46.46 18.37 64.58
N TRP A 189 -45.13 18.20 64.65
CA TRP A 189 -44.49 17.28 65.62
C TRP A 189 -43.73 17.96 66.78
N ILE A 190 -43.74 19.30 66.92
CA ILE A 190 -42.89 19.99 67.92
C ILE A 190 -43.64 20.38 69.21
N THR A 191 -44.77 19.74 69.53
CA THR A 191 -45.40 19.90 70.85
C THR A 191 -45.91 18.56 71.37
N THR A 192 -45.58 18.28 72.65
CA THR A 192 -45.80 17.03 73.43
C THR A 192 -44.66 16.01 73.22
N GLY A 193 -43.83 15.60 74.19
CA GLY A 193 -43.85 15.69 75.65
C GLY A 193 -43.26 14.36 76.17
N GLU A 194 -42.17 14.45 76.94
CA GLU A 194 -41.73 13.55 78.02
C GLU A 194 -41.39 12.05 77.77
N ASP A 195 -40.10 11.77 77.96
CA ASP A 195 -39.51 10.80 78.91
C ASP A 195 -39.43 9.28 78.63
N SER A 196 -38.32 8.71 79.11
CA SER A 196 -37.97 7.30 79.36
C SER A 196 -37.41 6.39 78.24
N GLY A 197 -36.28 5.74 78.56
CA GLY A 197 -36.20 4.26 78.50
C GLY A 197 -35.37 3.58 77.40
N MET A 198 -34.16 3.13 77.80
CA MET A 198 -33.45 1.86 77.51
C MET A 198 -33.32 1.27 76.09
N ASP A 199 -32.08 0.78 75.86
CA ASP A 199 -31.67 -0.42 75.09
C ASP A 199 -31.94 -0.46 73.58
N GLU A 200 -31.21 -1.22 72.77
CA GLU A 200 -29.90 -1.88 72.75
C GLU A 200 -29.88 -2.53 71.35
N ALA A 201 -28.68 -2.86 70.87
CA ALA A 201 -28.42 -3.84 69.82
C ALA A 201 -28.59 -3.37 68.35
N ALA A 202 -27.77 -3.81 67.41
CA ALA A 202 -26.46 -4.44 67.44
C ALA A 202 -26.04 -4.58 65.96
N THR A 203 -24.73 -4.65 65.73
CA THR A 203 -24.09 -5.40 64.63
C THR A 203 -24.33 -4.87 63.19
N LYS A 204 -23.34 -4.81 62.30
CA LYS A 204 -22.18 -5.71 62.14
C LYS A 204 -21.14 -5.06 61.24
N GLN A 205 -19.88 -5.19 61.65
CA GLN A 205 -18.65 -4.93 60.88
C GLN A 205 -18.43 -5.97 59.78
N PHE A 206 -17.67 -5.59 58.73
CA PHE A 206 -16.58 -6.34 58.08
C PHE A 206 -15.77 -5.30 57.26
N SER A 207 -14.54 -4.89 57.62
CA SER A 207 -13.22 -5.53 57.40
C SER A 207 -12.84 -5.67 55.91
N HIS A 208 -11.64 -5.45 55.39
CA HIS A 208 -10.39 -4.81 55.80
C HIS A 208 -9.45 -4.86 54.56
N GLY A 209 -8.61 -3.83 54.34
CA GLY A 209 -7.34 -3.89 53.60
C GLY A 209 -7.38 -3.44 52.12
N ASN A 210 -6.42 -2.66 51.59
CA ASN A 210 -5.23 -2.04 52.16
C ASN A 210 -4.63 -1.05 51.13
N VAL A 211 -4.10 0.11 51.60
CA VAL A 211 -2.94 0.89 51.05
C VAL A 211 -3.18 1.66 49.71
N ASP A 212 -2.95 2.97 49.51
CA ASP A 212 -2.01 3.92 50.13
C ASP A 212 -2.41 5.41 49.95
N THR A 213 -2.13 6.21 51.00
CA THR A 213 -1.65 7.60 51.04
C THR A 213 -2.39 8.76 50.32
N VAL A 214 -3.14 9.57 51.10
CA VAL A 214 -2.97 11.05 51.17
C VAL A 214 -3.23 11.52 52.61
N LYS A 215 -2.26 12.24 53.18
CA LYS A 215 -2.18 12.88 54.50
C LYS A 215 -3.51 13.47 55.02
N GLY A 216 -4.02 12.91 56.11
CA GLY A 216 -4.83 13.67 57.09
C GLY A 216 -3.93 14.50 58.01
N PRO A 217 -4.47 15.50 58.73
CA PRO A 217 -3.70 16.34 59.65
C PRO A 217 -2.99 15.44 60.66
N SER A 218 -1.74 15.78 60.98
CA SER A 218 -0.98 14.97 61.93
C SER A 218 -1.72 14.93 63.27
N ALA A 219 -1.74 13.79 63.96
CA ALA A 219 -2.32 13.69 65.30
C ALA A 219 -1.77 14.78 66.26
N SER A 220 -0.54 15.23 66.01
CA SER A 220 0.11 16.34 66.70
C SER A 220 -0.58 17.70 66.51
N GLU A 221 -1.16 18.00 65.34
CA GLU A 221 -1.87 19.25 65.10
C GLU A 221 -3.25 19.24 65.76
N THR A 222 -3.90 18.09 65.80
CA THR A 222 -5.21 17.92 66.46
C THR A 222 -5.07 18.07 67.98
N GLU A 223 -4.02 17.48 68.57
CA GLU A 223 -3.69 17.67 69.99
C GLU A 223 -3.34 19.13 70.31
N LYS A 224 -2.64 19.82 69.40
CA LYS A 224 -2.28 21.24 69.54
C LYS A 224 -3.51 22.14 69.57
N TRP A 225 -4.44 22.00 68.64
CA TRP A 225 -5.68 22.78 68.61
C TRP A 225 -6.56 22.52 69.84
N LYS A 226 -6.56 21.29 70.36
CA LYS A 226 -7.27 20.93 71.58
C LYS A 226 -6.69 21.65 72.81
N LEU A 227 -5.37 21.69 72.95
CA LEU A 227 -4.68 22.43 74.02
C LEU A 227 -4.91 23.95 73.89
N GLU A 228 -4.96 24.47 72.66
CA GLU A 228 -5.19 25.88 72.40
C GLU A 228 -6.64 26.29 72.73
N LEU A 229 -7.60 25.39 72.50
CA LEU A 229 -8.99 25.56 72.91
C LEU A 229 -9.16 25.53 74.44
N GLU A 230 -8.50 24.62 75.14
CA GLU A 230 -8.48 24.59 76.61
C GLU A 230 -7.88 25.86 77.21
N ARG A 231 -6.78 26.34 76.64
CA ARG A 231 -6.15 27.61 77.07
C ARG A 231 -7.08 28.80 76.84
N LEU A 232 -7.79 28.84 75.72
CA LEU A 232 -8.75 29.89 75.42
C LEU A 232 -9.93 29.85 76.40
N LYS A 233 -10.44 28.66 76.73
CA LYS A 233 -11.51 28.46 77.71
C LYS A 233 -11.13 29.00 79.09
N LEU A 234 -9.95 28.65 79.59
CA LEU A 234 -9.41 29.18 80.86
C LEU A 234 -9.33 30.72 80.85
N THR A 235 -8.87 31.30 79.73
CA THR A 235 -8.77 32.76 79.60
C THR A 235 -10.16 33.44 79.66
N TYR A 236 -11.18 32.83 79.07
CA TYR A 236 -12.55 33.35 79.15
C TYR A 236 -13.18 33.16 80.52
N GLU A 237 -12.90 32.04 81.21
CA GLU A 237 -13.35 31.80 82.58
C GLU A 237 -12.73 32.82 83.56
N GLU A 238 -11.43 33.11 83.43
CA GLU A 238 -10.75 34.16 84.22
C GLU A 238 -11.35 35.55 83.97
N LYS A 239 -11.59 35.91 82.70
CA LYS A 239 -12.25 37.19 82.35
C LYS A 239 -13.65 37.29 82.93
N THR A 240 -14.40 36.19 82.90
CA THR A 240 -15.75 36.12 83.46
C THR A 240 -15.70 36.31 84.97
N GLY A 241 -14.78 35.64 85.67
CA GLY A 241 -14.58 35.80 87.12
C GLY A 241 -14.18 37.22 87.52
N ILE A 242 -13.34 37.90 86.72
CA ILE A 242 -13.00 39.31 86.96
C ILE A 242 -14.24 40.19 86.83
N LEU A 243 -15.03 40.04 85.76
CA LEU A 243 -16.25 40.82 85.56
C LEU A 243 -17.30 40.57 86.65
N GLU A 244 -17.47 39.33 87.07
CA GLU A 244 -18.36 38.97 88.18
C GLU A 244 -17.90 39.60 89.51
N SER A 245 -16.59 39.62 89.78
CA SER A 245 -16.03 40.27 90.96
C SER A 245 -16.26 41.79 90.96
N GLN A 246 -16.12 42.44 89.80
CA GLN A 246 -16.40 43.86 89.62
C GLN A 246 -17.88 44.17 89.81
N LEU A 247 -18.77 43.35 89.26
CA LEU A 247 -20.22 43.50 89.48
C LEU A 247 -20.60 43.33 90.95
N LYS A 248 -19.97 42.38 91.64
CA LYS A 248 -20.22 42.16 93.08
C LYS A 248 -19.73 43.34 93.93
N PHE A 249 -18.57 43.91 93.57
CA PHE A 249 -18.04 45.12 94.21
C PHE A 249 -18.97 46.32 94.01
N LEU A 250 -19.36 46.61 92.76
CA LEU A 250 -20.25 47.73 92.44
C LEU A 250 -21.63 47.61 93.12
N ARG A 251 -22.17 46.38 93.22
CA ARG A 251 -23.41 46.14 93.97
C ARG A 251 -23.26 46.44 95.47
N LYS A 252 -22.09 46.13 96.05
CA LYS A 252 -21.81 46.41 97.46
C LYS A 252 -21.70 47.92 97.71
N ASP A 253 -20.96 48.63 96.86
CA ASP A 253 -20.83 50.09 96.94
C ASP A 253 -22.20 50.77 96.80
N LEU A 254 -23.02 50.31 95.86
CA LEU A 254 -24.37 50.86 95.67
C LEU A 254 -25.25 50.67 96.91
N ALA A 255 -25.18 49.51 97.56
CA ALA A 255 -25.89 49.25 98.82
C ALA A 255 -25.38 50.14 99.96
N GLU A 256 -24.07 50.41 100.01
CA GLU A 256 -23.46 51.30 101.01
C GLU A 256 -23.87 52.76 100.80
N TYR A 257 -23.89 53.25 99.55
CA TYR A 257 -24.39 54.58 99.22
C TYR A 257 -25.89 54.73 99.53
N GLN A 258 -26.70 53.70 99.24
CA GLN A 258 -28.12 53.70 99.61
C GLN A 258 -28.31 53.83 101.12
N LYS A 259 -27.58 53.05 101.92
CA LYS A 259 -27.61 53.14 103.38
C LYS A 259 -27.19 54.53 103.89
N ASN A 260 -26.11 55.10 103.36
CA ASN A 260 -25.66 56.44 103.73
C ASN A 260 -26.72 57.53 103.42
N CYS A 261 -27.46 57.37 102.32
CA CYS A 261 -28.57 58.28 101.99
C CYS A 261 -29.73 58.16 103.00
N GLU A 262 -30.04 56.93 103.44
CA GLU A 262 -31.05 56.71 104.47
C GLU A 262 -30.64 57.32 105.83
N ASP A 263 -29.39 57.11 106.24
CA ASP A 263 -28.84 57.66 107.49
C ASP A 263 -28.86 59.21 107.49
N LEU A 264 -28.46 59.86 106.39
CA LEU A 264 -28.51 61.32 106.26
C LEU A 264 -29.95 61.86 106.30
N LYS A 265 -30.90 61.11 105.73
CA LYS A 265 -32.32 61.47 105.75
C LYS A 265 -32.90 61.40 107.16
N GLU A 266 -32.48 60.42 107.97
CA GLU A 266 -32.85 60.36 109.39
C GLU A 266 -32.22 61.49 110.21
N GLN A 267 -30.95 61.82 109.97
CA GLN A 267 -30.29 62.95 110.63
C GLN A 267 -30.96 64.29 110.33
N LEU A 268 -31.43 64.50 109.09
CA LEU A 268 -32.17 65.71 108.71
C LEU A 268 -33.49 65.81 109.50
N LYS A 269 -34.28 64.73 109.54
CA LYS A 269 -35.53 64.69 110.31
C LYS A 269 -35.33 64.95 111.80
N HIS A 270 -34.21 64.48 112.36
CA HIS A 270 -33.86 64.74 113.75
C HIS A 270 -33.53 66.22 114.00
N LYS A 271 -32.77 66.86 113.10
CA LYS A 271 -32.46 68.30 113.17
C LYS A 271 -33.69 69.18 112.96
N GLU A 272 -34.58 68.81 112.04
CA GLU A 272 -35.86 69.50 111.82
C GLU A 272 -36.75 69.45 113.07
N SER A 273 -36.80 68.30 113.75
CA SER A 273 -37.52 68.14 115.01
C SER A 273 -36.92 68.99 116.15
N LEU A 274 -35.59 69.12 116.20
CA LEU A 274 -34.89 69.96 117.18
C LEU A 274 -35.15 71.46 116.96
N LEU A 275 -35.24 71.89 115.70
CA LEU A 275 -35.51 73.29 115.33
C LEU A 275 -36.97 73.68 115.61
N ALA A 276 -37.92 72.75 115.38
CA ALA A 276 -39.33 72.99 115.69
C ALA A 276 -39.61 73.20 117.20
N THR A 277 -38.77 72.61 118.07
CA THR A 277 -38.95 72.69 119.53
C THR A 277 -38.37 73.99 120.13
N ASN A 278 -37.45 74.67 119.44
CA ASN A 278 -36.71 75.83 119.97
C ASN A 278 -37.37 77.20 119.74
N ILE A 279 -38.49 77.27 119.00
CA ILE A 279 -39.09 78.55 118.55
C ILE A 279 -40.36 78.93 119.37
N SER A 280 -40.85 78.08 120.26
CA SER A 280 -42.17 78.29 120.90
C SER A 280 -42.23 79.30 122.06
N ASN A 281 -41.13 79.85 122.58
CA ASN A 281 -41.19 80.68 123.79
C ASN A 281 -40.20 81.86 123.76
N ARG A 282 -40.59 83.01 123.18
CA ARG A 282 -40.13 84.37 123.55
C ARG A 282 -40.86 85.43 122.71
N VAL A 283 -42.00 85.91 123.22
CA VAL A 283 -42.60 87.18 122.76
C VAL A 283 -42.10 88.26 123.73
N GLY A 284 -41.05 88.98 123.33
CA GLY A 284 -40.41 90.01 124.14
C GLY A 284 -41.04 91.38 123.91
N GLY A 285 -41.71 91.93 124.94
CA GLY A 285 -42.12 93.34 124.97
C GLY A 285 -40.96 94.22 125.45
N LEU A 286 -40.65 95.28 124.70
CA LEU A 286 -39.59 96.25 125.01
C LEU A 286 -40.02 97.20 126.14
N CYS A 287 -39.09 97.53 127.04
CA CYS A 287 -39.37 98.45 128.15
C CYS A 287 -39.44 99.91 127.67
N LEU A 288 -40.03 100.80 128.47
CA LEU A 288 -40.27 102.21 128.10
C LEU A 288 -39.02 102.96 127.59
N LYS A 289 -37.83 102.62 128.10
CA LYS A 289 -36.55 103.18 127.63
C LYS A 289 -36.14 102.63 126.26
N CYS A 290 -36.39 101.36 125.99
CA CYS A 290 -36.17 100.74 124.68
C CYS A 290 -37.18 101.25 123.65
N ALA A 291 -38.44 101.46 124.02
CA ALA A 291 -39.44 102.08 123.15
C ALA A 291 -39.09 103.56 122.83
N GLN A 292 -38.52 104.31 123.78
CA GLN A 292 -38.01 105.67 123.51
C GLN A 292 -36.74 105.67 122.64
N HIS A 293 -35.83 104.71 122.84
CA HIS A 293 -34.67 104.54 121.95
C HIS A 293 -35.10 104.12 120.53
N GLU A 294 -36.08 103.23 120.42
CA GLU A 294 -36.66 102.77 119.17
C GLU A 294 -37.44 103.89 118.47
N ALA A 295 -38.13 104.78 119.20
CA ALA A 295 -38.78 105.95 118.62
C ALA A 295 -37.76 106.97 118.05
N VAL A 296 -36.64 107.20 118.74
CA VAL A 296 -35.56 108.09 118.25
C VAL A 296 -34.84 107.47 117.06
N LEU A 297 -34.51 106.18 117.10
CA LEU A 297 -33.92 105.45 115.96
C LEU A 297 -34.90 105.36 114.79
N SER A 298 -36.19 105.17 115.04
CA SER A 298 -37.22 105.17 114.00
C SER A 298 -37.40 106.54 113.33
N GLN A 299 -36.94 107.64 113.94
CA GLN A 299 -37.07 108.97 113.34
C GLN A 299 -35.82 109.42 112.58
N THR A 300 -34.63 108.90 112.92
CA THR A 300 -33.37 109.23 112.24
C THR A 300 -32.84 108.13 111.31
N HIS A 301 -33.18 106.85 111.53
CA HIS A 301 -32.69 105.71 110.74
C HIS A 301 -33.74 105.06 109.81
N ASN A 302 -35.02 105.43 109.87
CA ASN A 302 -36.06 104.84 109.00
C ASN A 302 -35.71 104.95 107.50
N ASN A 303 -35.18 106.09 107.06
CA ASN A 303 -34.82 106.31 105.67
C ASN A 303 -33.68 105.37 105.21
N VAL A 304 -32.67 105.14 106.06
CA VAL A 304 -31.55 104.23 105.76
C VAL A 304 -32.02 102.77 105.74
N HIS A 305 -32.95 102.40 106.62
CA HIS A 305 -33.55 101.06 106.63
C HIS A 305 -34.42 100.82 105.39
N VAL A 306 -35.26 101.79 105.00
CA VAL A 306 -36.09 101.70 103.78
C VAL A 306 -35.22 101.57 102.53
N GLN A 307 -34.19 102.40 102.36
CA GLN A 307 -33.25 102.28 101.22
C GLN A 307 -32.52 100.92 101.19
N THR A 308 -32.20 100.37 102.37
CA THR A 308 -31.57 99.05 102.47
C THR A 308 -32.54 97.93 102.12
N ILE A 309 -33.80 98.03 102.55
CA ILE A 309 -34.87 97.10 102.18
C ILE A 309 -35.11 97.15 100.68
N GLU A 310 -35.19 98.33 100.06
CA GLU A 310 -35.37 98.48 98.61
C GLU A 310 -34.21 97.87 97.82
N ARG A 311 -32.95 98.10 98.26
CA ARG A 311 -31.77 97.48 97.65
C ARG A 311 -31.82 95.95 97.73
N LEU A 312 -32.08 95.40 98.91
CA LEU A 312 -32.20 93.96 99.11
C LEU A 312 -33.39 93.36 98.34
N THR A 313 -34.49 94.09 98.23
CA THR A 313 -35.67 93.69 97.45
C THR A 313 -35.30 93.60 95.98
N LYS A 314 -34.59 94.60 95.46
CA LYS A 314 -34.08 94.62 94.08
C LYS A 314 -33.07 93.49 93.83
N GLU A 315 -32.09 93.30 94.71
CA GLU A 315 -31.12 92.20 94.60
C GLU A 315 -31.82 90.83 94.61
N ARG A 316 -32.85 90.67 95.46
CA ARG A 316 -33.69 89.47 95.47
C ARG A 316 -34.44 89.28 94.16
N ASP A 317 -35.04 90.34 93.61
CA ASP A 317 -35.78 90.28 92.35
C ASP A 317 -34.86 90.00 91.15
N ASP A 318 -33.64 90.57 91.15
CA ASP A 318 -32.60 90.31 90.15
C ASP A 318 -32.12 88.84 90.24
N LEU A 319 -31.89 88.33 91.46
CA LEU A 319 -31.53 86.92 91.70
C LEU A 319 -32.66 85.95 91.33
N MET A 320 -33.91 86.30 91.63
CA MET A 320 -35.07 85.51 91.22
C MET A 320 -35.20 85.49 89.70
N SER A 321 -34.97 86.61 89.03
CA SER A 321 -34.98 86.70 87.56
C SER A 321 -33.84 85.87 86.95
N ALA A 322 -32.64 85.93 87.52
CA ALA A 322 -31.51 85.09 87.11
C ALA A 322 -31.80 83.60 87.34
N LEU A 323 -32.40 83.23 88.48
CA LEU A 323 -32.78 81.85 88.77
C LEU A 323 -33.82 81.33 87.76
N VAL A 324 -34.82 82.15 87.42
CA VAL A 324 -35.81 81.79 86.39
C VAL A 324 -35.13 81.61 85.04
N SER A 325 -34.21 82.50 84.66
CA SER A 325 -33.43 82.37 83.41
C SER A 325 -32.52 81.15 83.37
N VAL A 326 -31.90 80.78 84.48
CA VAL A 326 -31.07 79.57 84.59
C VAL A 326 -31.93 78.31 84.55
N ARG A 327 -33.12 78.34 85.17
CA ARG A 327 -34.07 77.23 85.09
C ARG A 327 -34.57 77.03 83.66
N SER A 328 -34.91 78.10 82.94
CA SER A 328 -35.33 77.99 81.54
C SER A 328 -34.20 77.51 80.63
N SER A 329 -32.96 77.98 80.84
CA SER A 329 -31.83 77.50 80.05
C SER A 329 -31.49 76.04 80.35
N LEU A 330 -31.62 75.59 81.62
CA LEU A 330 -31.48 74.19 81.99
C LEU A 330 -32.53 73.32 81.29
N THR A 331 -33.79 73.74 81.26
CA THR A 331 -34.84 72.99 80.54
C THR A 331 -34.56 72.92 79.04
N ASP A 332 -34.05 73.99 78.43
CA ASP A 332 -33.67 73.99 77.01
C ASP A 332 -32.50 73.05 76.72
N VAL A 333 -31.50 73.00 77.61
CA VAL A 333 -30.38 72.07 77.50
C VAL A 333 -30.86 70.63 77.64
N GLN A 334 -31.71 70.34 78.63
CA GLN A 334 -32.29 69.01 78.84
C GLN A 334 -33.12 68.56 77.63
N GLN A 335 -33.93 69.45 77.03
CA GLN A 335 -34.68 69.13 75.83
C GLN A 335 -33.76 68.87 74.63
N ARG A 336 -32.70 69.67 74.45
CA ARG A 336 -31.71 69.46 73.39
C ARG A 336 -30.95 68.15 73.57
N GLU A 337 -30.58 67.81 74.81
CA GLU A 337 -29.95 66.53 75.15
C GLU A 337 -30.88 65.35 74.85
N ALA A 338 -32.16 65.42 75.24
CA ALA A 338 -33.16 64.40 74.92
C ALA A 338 -33.34 64.22 73.41
N ASN A 339 -33.41 65.32 72.66
CA ASN A 339 -33.50 65.27 71.19
C ASN A 339 -32.24 64.67 70.56
N ALA A 340 -31.04 65.04 71.04
CA ALA A 340 -29.78 64.49 70.56
C ALA A 340 -29.65 63.00 70.89
N TYR A 341 -30.09 62.58 72.07
CA TYR A 341 -30.14 61.18 72.47
C TYR A 341 -31.03 60.36 71.53
N GLU A 342 -32.24 60.85 71.22
CA GLU A 342 -33.14 60.15 70.31
C GLU A 342 -32.59 60.10 68.87
N GLN A 343 -31.92 61.17 68.41
CA GLN A 343 -31.23 61.17 67.11
C GLN A 343 -30.10 60.14 67.07
N VAL A 344 -29.26 60.05 68.12
CA VAL A 344 -28.19 59.05 68.20
C VAL A 344 -28.78 57.64 68.23
N LYS A 345 -29.87 57.42 68.97
CA LYS A 345 -30.56 56.13 69.02
C LYS A 345 -31.08 55.71 67.65
N GLN A 346 -31.73 56.62 66.91
CA GLN A 346 -32.19 56.37 65.54
C GLN A 346 -31.01 56.10 64.60
N ALA A 347 -29.93 56.89 64.69
CA ALA A 347 -28.73 56.68 63.87
C ALA A 347 -28.09 55.31 64.12
N VAL A 348 -27.98 54.89 65.39
CA VAL A 348 -27.47 53.57 65.76
C VAL A 348 -28.35 52.48 65.15
N GLN A 349 -29.67 52.55 65.32
CA GLN A 349 -30.60 51.57 64.74
C GLN A 349 -30.45 51.48 63.22
N MET A 350 -30.40 52.61 62.52
CA MET A 350 -30.21 52.64 61.06
C MET A 350 -28.87 52.01 60.64
N THR A 351 -27.79 52.25 61.40
CA THR A 351 -26.49 51.64 61.12
C THR A 351 -26.47 50.14 61.40
N GLU A 352 -27.17 49.67 62.43
CA GLU A 352 -27.31 48.25 62.74
C GLU A 352 -28.09 47.52 61.64
N GLU A 353 -29.21 48.09 61.18
CA GLU A 353 -30.00 47.57 60.07
C GLU A 353 -29.17 47.51 58.78
N ALA A 354 -28.41 48.57 58.46
CA ALA A 354 -27.51 48.58 57.31
C ALA A 354 -26.38 47.54 57.43
N ASN A 355 -25.82 47.34 58.63
CA ASN A 355 -24.81 46.32 58.88
C ASN A 355 -25.37 44.90 58.75
N PHE A 356 -26.61 44.68 59.18
CA PHE A 356 -27.30 43.41 59.02
C PHE A 356 -27.51 43.08 57.53
N GLU A 357 -28.07 44.02 56.75
CA GLU A 357 -28.26 43.82 55.31
C GLU A 357 -26.92 43.66 54.56
N LYS A 358 -25.87 44.39 54.96
CA LYS A 358 -24.51 44.18 54.43
C LYS A 358 -24.01 42.78 54.71
N THR A 359 -24.18 42.27 55.94
CA THR A 359 -23.73 40.92 56.33
C THR A 359 -24.50 39.86 55.55
N LYS A 360 -25.80 40.03 55.38
CA LYS A 360 -26.64 39.15 54.57
C LYS A 360 -26.21 39.12 53.10
N ALA A 361 -25.93 40.29 52.51
CA ALA A 361 -25.41 40.38 51.16
C ALA A 361 -24.04 39.70 51.01
N LEU A 362 -23.13 39.87 51.97
CA LEU A 362 -21.82 39.22 51.97
C LEU A 362 -21.95 37.69 52.04
N ILE A 363 -22.84 37.17 52.88
CA ILE A 363 -23.10 35.72 52.96
C ILE A 363 -23.63 35.20 51.62
N GLN A 364 -24.57 35.91 50.99
CA GLN A 364 -25.10 35.53 49.67
C GLN A 364 -24.01 35.54 48.59
N CYS A 365 -23.14 36.56 48.58
CA CYS A 365 -22.01 36.63 47.66
C CYS A 365 -21.04 35.45 47.86
N GLU A 366 -20.69 35.10 49.11
CA GLU A 366 -19.80 33.97 49.39
C GLU A 366 -20.44 32.63 48.99
N GLN A 367 -21.75 32.46 49.22
CA GLN A 367 -22.48 31.27 48.76
C GLN A 367 -22.43 31.12 47.22
N LEU A 368 -22.69 32.20 46.48
CA LEU A 368 -22.61 32.19 45.02
C LEU A 368 -21.19 31.94 44.52
N LYS A 369 -20.18 32.53 45.17
CA LYS A 369 -18.78 32.30 44.86
C LYS A 369 -18.38 30.84 45.06
N ASN A 370 -18.77 30.22 46.18
CA ASN A 370 -18.51 28.81 46.45
C ASN A 370 -19.21 27.88 45.43
N GLU A 371 -20.44 28.21 45.01
CA GLU A 371 -21.11 27.44 43.96
C GLU A 371 -20.41 27.61 42.60
N LEU A 372 -19.94 28.82 42.27
CA LEU A 372 -19.16 29.06 41.06
C LEU A 372 -17.84 28.26 41.07
N GLU A 373 -17.14 28.24 42.19
CA GLU A 373 -15.91 27.45 42.37
C GLU A 373 -16.21 25.96 42.21
N ARG A 374 -17.28 25.45 42.83
CA ARG A 374 -17.71 24.05 42.68
C ARG A 374 -18.11 23.68 41.24
N GLN A 375 -18.70 24.61 40.47
CA GLN A 375 -18.97 24.41 39.05
C GLN A 375 -17.67 24.41 38.24
N THR A 376 -16.75 25.33 38.55
CA THR A 376 -15.45 25.45 37.90
C THR A 376 -14.62 24.18 38.09
N GLU A 377 -14.48 23.69 39.32
CA GLU A 377 -13.79 22.43 39.61
C GLU A 377 -14.39 21.23 38.88
N ARG A 378 -15.72 21.17 38.74
CA ARG A 378 -16.39 20.09 38.01
C ARG A 378 -16.08 20.14 36.53
N LEU A 379 -16.12 21.33 35.93
CA LEU A 379 -15.77 21.52 34.52
C LEU A 379 -14.28 21.23 34.27
N GLU A 380 -13.40 21.63 35.19
CA GLU A 380 -11.97 21.30 35.12
C GLU A 380 -11.74 19.79 35.19
N LYS A 381 -12.37 19.08 36.14
CA LYS A 381 -12.29 17.61 36.24
C LYS A 381 -12.82 16.90 35.00
N GLU A 382 -13.92 17.38 34.41
CA GLU A 382 -14.44 16.81 33.17
C GLU A 382 -13.49 17.12 31.99
N LEU A 383 -12.93 18.33 31.93
CA LEU A 383 -11.97 18.70 30.90
C LEU A 383 -10.71 17.83 30.96
N THR A 384 -10.16 17.60 32.15
CA THR A 384 -9.00 16.72 32.32
C THR A 384 -9.34 15.28 31.97
N ALA A 385 -10.49 14.75 32.42
CA ALA A 385 -10.96 13.41 32.05
C ALA A 385 -11.11 13.25 30.52
N GLN A 386 -11.66 14.25 29.82
CA GLN A 386 -11.76 14.25 28.36
C GLN A 386 -10.41 14.40 27.66
N GLN A 387 -9.44 15.11 28.25
CA GLN A 387 -8.08 15.19 27.73
C GLN A 387 -7.36 13.85 27.87
N GLU A 388 -7.47 13.18 29.02
CA GLU A 388 -6.91 11.85 29.27
C GLU A 388 -7.55 10.79 28.36
N LYS A 389 -8.87 10.82 28.19
CA LYS A 389 -9.58 9.95 27.24
C LYS A 389 -9.07 10.15 25.82
N ARG A 390 -8.97 11.39 25.33
CA ARG A 390 -8.40 11.67 24.00
C ARG A 390 -6.93 11.26 23.88
N ALA A 391 -6.14 11.39 24.95
CA ALA A 391 -4.74 10.97 24.97
C ALA A 391 -4.63 9.44 24.87
N SER A 392 -5.42 8.70 25.65
CA SER A 392 -5.47 7.23 25.59
C SER A 392 -5.96 6.70 24.24
N GLU A 393 -7.01 7.29 23.66
CA GLU A 393 -7.49 6.95 22.32
C GLU A 393 -6.43 7.19 21.24
N LYS A 394 -5.73 8.33 21.29
CA LYS A 394 -4.60 8.62 20.39
C LYS A 394 -3.47 7.60 20.54
N GLU A 395 -3.17 7.18 21.77
CA GLU A 395 -2.13 6.19 22.03
C GLU A 395 -2.54 4.80 21.52
N MET A 396 -3.80 4.40 21.69
CA MET A 396 -4.31 3.15 21.11
C MET A 396 -4.25 3.18 19.57
N MET A 397 -4.68 4.29 18.95
CA MET A 397 -4.57 4.47 17.50
C MET A 397 -3.12 4.39 17.02
N ARG A 398 -2.18 5.02 17.73
CA ARG A 398 -0.74 4.93 17.39
C ARG A 398 -0.25 3.49 17.44
N LYS A 399 -0.59 2.74 18.50
CA LYS A 399 -0.23 1.33 18.65
C LYS A 399 -0.80 0.45 17.54
N GLU A 400 -2.03 0.72 17.11
CA GLU A 400 -2.66 0.01 16.00
C GLU A 400 -1.97 0.32 14.67
N ILE A 401 -1.69 1.59 14.37
CA ILE A 401 -0.94 2.00 13.17
C ILE A 401 0.47 1.40 13.17
N THR A 402 1.17 1.36 14.30
CA THR A 402 2.51 0.74 14.39
C THR A 402 2.42 -0.75 14.12
N LYS A 403 1.41 -1.44 14.68
CA LYS A 403 1.19 -2.87 14.44
C LYS A 403 0.87 -3.15 12.97
N GLU A 404 -0.03 -2.39 12.35
CA GLU A 404 -0.33 -2.52 10.92
C GLU A 404 0.91 -2.28 10.04
N ARG A 405 1.74 -1.29 10.41
CA ARG A 405 3.02 -1.03 9.71
C ARG A 405 3.98 -2.21 9.85
N GLU A 406 4.11 -2.81 11.03
CA GLU A 406 4.96 -3.98 11.28
C GLU A 406 4.45 -5.22 10.52
N ASP A 407 3.14 -5.45 10.51
CA ASP A 407 2.49 -6.54 9.75
C ASP A 407 2.71 -6.37 8.25
N MET A 408 2.54 -5.16 7.73
CA MET A 408 2.82 -4.84 6.32
C MET A 408 4.31 -4.96 6.00
N GLY A 409 5.19 -4.54 6.91
CA GLY A 409 6.64 -4.72 6.79
C GLY A 409 7.03 -6.19 6.70
N SER A 410 6.44 -7.04 7.55
CA SER A 410 6.66 -8.49 7.55
C SER A 410 6.17 -9.14 6.24
N LYS A 411 4.98 -8.76 5.75
CA LYS A 411 4.47 -9.21 4.45
C LYS A 411 5.38 -8.76 3.31
N MET A 412 5.85 -7.51 3.32
CA MET A 412 6.78 -6.99 2.31
C MET A 412 8.08 -7.80 2.29
N LEU A 413 8.68 -8.08 3.45
CA LEU A 413 9.89 -8.92 3.55
C LEU A 413 9.65 -10.33 3.00
N SER A 414 8.51 -10.96 3.32
CA SER A 414 8.17 -12.29 2.79
C SER A 414 8.00 -12.28 1.27
N LEU A 415 7.37 -11.24 0.70
CA LEU A 415 7.22 -11.08 -0.75
C LEU A 415 8.56 -10.82 -1.42
N SER A 416 9.43 -9.99 -0.84
CA SER A 416 10.79 -9.76 -1.33
C SER A 416 11.61 -11.05 -1.35
N GLN A 417 11.49 -11.88 -0.30
CA GLN A 417 12.14 -13.19 -0.27
C GLN A 417 11.61 -14.12 -1.36
N ASN A 418 10.29 -14.15 -1.58
CA ASN A 418 9.69 -14.94 -2.66
C ASN A 418 10.12 -14.46 -4.05
N ILE A 419 10.23 -13.14 -4.26
CA ILE A 419 10.73 -12.55 -5.52
C ILE A 419 12.17 -13.01 -5.75
N ALA A 420 13.06 -12.88 -4.76
CA ALA A 420 14.44 -13.33 -4.88
C ALA A 420 14.56 -14.84 -5.19
N GLN A 421 13.69 -15.67 -4.60
CA GLN A 421 13.63 -17.10 -4.90
C GLN A 421 13.16 -17.38 -6.33
N LEU A 422 12.16 -16.64 -6.83
CA LEU A 422 11.66 -16.78 -8.20
C LEU A 422 12.70 -16.29 -9.21
N GLU A 423 13.39 -15.18 -8.93
CA GLU A 423 14.50 -14.68 -9.75
C GLU A 423 15.62 -15.73 -9.87
N ALA A 424 16.04 -16.33 -8.75
CA ALA A 424 17.04 -17.40 -8.77
C ALA A 424 16.58 -18.64 -9.56
N GLN A 425 15.30 -19.00 -9.50
CA GLN A 425 14.73 -20.09 -10.31
C GLN A 425 14.71 -19.75 -11.80
N VAL A 426 14.34 -18.52 -12.16
CA VAL A 426 14.35 -18.04 -13.55
C VAL A 426 15.77 -18.07 -14.10
N GLU A 427 16.76 -17.62 -13.34
CA GLU A 427 18.17 -17.69 -13.74
C GLU A 427 18.65 -19.14 -13.93
N LYS A 428 18.26 -20.05 -13.04
CA LYS A 428 18.57 -21.48 -13.17
C LYS A 428 17.99 -22.07 -14.46
N VAL A 429 16.70 -21.87 -14.70
CA VAL A 429 16.02 -22.36 -15.92
C VAL A 429 16.62 -21.71 -17.17
N THR A 430 17.00 -20.43 -17.10
CA THR A 430 17.65 -19.74 -18.22
C THR A 430 19.01 -20.35 -18.53
N ARG A 431 19.83 -20.67 -17.52
CA ARG A 431 21.10 -21.38 -17.70
C ARG A 431 20.91 -22.77 -18.29
N GLU A 432 19.94 -23.53 -17.81
CA GLU A 432 19.59 -24.86 -18.33
C GLU A 432 19.11 -24.78 -19.79
N LYS A 433 18.25 -23.82 -20.12
CA LYS A 433 17.80 -23.52 -21.49
C LYS A 433 18.99 -23.22 -22.42
N ILE A 434 19.90 -22.35 -22.00
CA ILE A 434 21.10 -22.02 -22.80
C ILE A 434 21.96 -23.26 -23.02
N SER A 435 22.16 -24.09 -21.99
CA SER A 435 22.90 -25.35 -22.12
C SER A 435 22.24 -26.30 -23.12
N ALA A 436 20.92 -26.45 -23.08
CA ALA A 436 20.16 -27.26 -24.02
C ALA A 436 20.24 -26.72 -25.46
N ILE A 437 20.16 -25.40 -25.64
CA ILE A 437 20.35 -24.75 -26.95
C ILE A 437 21.75 -25.07 -27.50
N ASN A 438 22.80 -24.89 -26.70
CA ASN A 438 24.17 -25.19 -27.13
C ASN A 438 24.35 -26.68 -27.51
N GLN A 439 23.69 -27.60 -26.79
CA GLN A 439 23.69 -29.02 -27.15
C GLN A 439 22.98 -29.28 -28.48
N LEU A 440 21.82 -28.67 -28.70
CA LEU A 440 21.07 -28.78 -29.96
C LEU A 440 21.86 -28.20 -31.13
N GLU A 441 22.49 -27.04 -30.98
CA GLU A 441 23.38 -26.44 -31.98
C GLU A 441 24.56 -27.37 -32.29
N GLY A 442 25.16 -27.99 -31.26
CA GLY A 442 26.21 -28.99 -31.43
C GLY A 442 25.76 -30.20 -32.27
N ILE A 443 24.59 -30.75 -31.97
CA ILE A 443 24.00 -31.87 -32.73
C ILE A 443 23.67 -31.44 -34.17
N GLN A 444 23.09 -30.25 -34.34
CA GLN A 444 22.74 -29.72 -35.66
C GLN A 444 23.98 -29.53 -36.53
N ASN A 445 25.06 -28.98 -35.98
CA ASN A 445 26.34 -28.84 -36.69
C ASN A 445 26.95 -30.21 -37.05
N HIS A 446 26.87 -31.18 -36.14
CA HIS A 446 27.33 -32.54 -36.43
C HIS A 446 26.52 -33.20 -37.55
N LEU A 447 25.20 -33.04 -37.52
CA LEU A 447 24.30 -33.57 -38.54
C LEU A 447 24.56 -32.91 -39.90
N ALA A 448 24.72 -31.58 -39.95
CA ALA A 448 25.08 -30.87 -41.17
C ALA A 448 26.43 -31.33 -41.74
N SER A 449 27.42 -31.57 -40.88
CA SER A 449 28.72 -32.13 -41.29
C SER A 449 28.56 -33.55 -41.87
N LYS A 450 27.73 -34.41 -41.25
CA LYS A 450 27.45 -35.77 -41.73
C LYS A 450 26.67 -35.77 -43.04
N GLU A 451 25.73 -34.85 -43.21
CA GLU A 451 25.00 -34.67 -44.46
C GLU A 451 25.94 -34.22 -45.60
N MET A 452 26.85 -33.28 -45.33
CA MET A 452 27.90 -32.89 -46.28
C MET A 452 28.81 -34.06 -46.66
N GLU A 453 29.20 -34.90 -45.69
CA GLU A 453 30.00 -36.11 -45.95
C GLU A 453 29.22 -37.12 -46.81
N ALA A 454 27.94 -37.37 -46.48
CA ALA A 454 27.07 -38.25 -47.24
C ALA A 454 26.87 -37.76 -48.68
N THR A 455 26.61 -36.46 -48.88
CA THR A 455 26.48 -35.87 -50.23
C THR A 455 27.77 -35.98 -51.04
N LYS A 456 28.94 -35.82 -50.40
CA LYS A 456 30.25 -36.04 -51.04
C LYS A 456 30.42 -37.50 -51.49
N VAL A 457 30.13 -38.47 -50.61
CA VAL A 457 30.18 -39.90 -50.93
C VAL A 457 29.19 -40.27 -52.03
N CYS A 458 27.96 -39.76 -51.99
CA CYS A 458 26.97 -39.96 -53.06
C CYS A 458 27.43 -39.33 -54.39
N GLY A 459 28.12 -38.19 -54.35
CA GLY A 459 28.77 -37.59 -55.52
C GLY A 459 29.83 -38.51 -56.12
N GLU A 460 30.75 -38.98 -55.30
CA GLU A 460 31.82 -39.90 -55.70
C GLU A 460 31.27 -41.21 -56.27
N MET A 461 30.31 -41.84 -55.58
CA MET A 461 29.68 -43.08 -56.04
C MET A 461 29.00 -42.90 -57.41
N ARG A 462 28.30 -41.78 -57.64
CA ARG A 462 27.72 -41.47 -58.95
C ARG A 462 28.78 -41.28 -60.03
N TYR A 463 29.89 -40.62 -59.70
CA TYR A 463 31.01 -40.46 -60.61
C TYR A 463 31.62 -41.83 -60.99
N GLN A 464 31.92 -42.68 -60.01
CA GLN A 464 32.45 -44.03 -60.23
C GLN A 464 31.47 -44.92 -61.02
N LEU A 465 30.18 -44.85 -60.71
CA LEU A 465 29.14 -45.57 -61.45
C LEU A 465 29.08 -45.12 -62.91
N ASN A 466 29.16 -43.81 -63.18
CA ASN A 466 29.19 -43.30 -64.54
C ASN A 466 30.46 -43.70 -65.28
N LYS A 467 31.62 -43.67 -64.62
CA LYS A 467 32.90 -44.11 -65.19
C LYS A 467 32.84 -45.59 -65.59
N THR A 468 32.42 -46.47 -64.67
CA THR A 468 32.29 -47.91 -64.94
C THR A 468 31.25 -48.21 -66.00
N LYS A 469 30.14 -47.47 -66.05
CA LYS A 469 29.16 -47.56 -67.13
C LYS A 469 29.77 -47.21 -68.49
N MET A 470 30.54 -46.12 -68.58
CA MET A 470 31.23 -45.72 -69.81
C MET A 470 32.24 -46.79 -70.28
N GLU A 471 33.06 -47.30 -69.36
CA GLU A 471 34.02 -48.38 -69.65
C GLU A 471 33.30 -49.66 -70.13
N LYS A 472 32.18 -50.00 -69.48
CA LYS A 472 31.33 -51.13 -69.88
C LYS A 472 30.74 -50.93 -71.29
N ASP A 473 30.18 -49.75 -71.57
CA ASP A 473 29.57 -49.45 -72.88
C ASP A 473 30.61 -49.47 -74.02
N GLU A 474 31.86 -49.04 -73.76
CA GLU A 474 32.96 -49.15 -74.72
C GLU A 474 33.39 -50.61 -74.93
N ALA A 475 33.58 -51.39 -73.85
CA ALA A 475 33.89 -52.81 -73.97
C ALA A 475 32.79 -53.60 -74.71
N GLU A 476 31.50 -53.27 -74.48
CA GLU A 476 30.39 -53.84 -75.24
C GLU A 476 30.44 -53.47 -76.72
N LYS A 477 30.87 -52.25 -77.05
CA LYS A 477 31.05 -51.79 -78.43
C LYS A 477 32.20 -52.52 -79.13
N GLU A 478 33.36 -52.61 -78.50
CA GLU A 478 34.51 -53.37 -79.02
C GLU A 478 34.14 -54.83 -79.25
N HIS A 479 33.48 -55.46 -78.28
CA HIS A 479 33.05 -56.85 -78.42
C HIS A 479 32.01 -57.03 -79.54
N ARG A 480 31.10 -56.06 -79.76
CA ARG A 480 30.20 -56.05 -80.94
C ARG A 480 31.01 -55.96 -82.23
N GLU A 481 32.00 -55.08 -82.31
CA GLU A 481 32.87 -54.94 -83.48
C GLU A 481 33.64 -56.23 -83.76
N TYR A 482 34.28 -56.82 -82.75
CA TYR A 482 34.96 -58.13 -82.85
C TYR A 482 34.01 -59.21 -83.35
N ARG A 483 32.80 -59.34 -82.77
CA ARG A 483 31.81 -60.30 -83.25
C ARG A 483 31.46 -60.11 -84.72
N THR A 484 31.25 -58.86 -85.17
CA THR A 484 30.96 -58.61 -86.59
C THR A 484 32.15 -58.90 -87.50
N LYS A 485 33.38 -58.61 -87.05
CA LYS A 485 34.60 -58.92 -87.80
C LYS A 485 34.79 -60.43 -87.94
N THR A 486 34.71 -61.17 -86.84
CA THR A 486 34.76 -62.64 -86.85
C THR A 486 33.67 -63.24 -87.73
N LYS A 487 32.44 -62.69 -87.69
CA LYS A 487 31.37 -63.14 -88.58
C LYS A 487 31.71 -62.95 -90.06
N ARG A 488 32.23 -61.78 -90.45
CA ARG A 488 32.68 -61.53 -91.83
C ARG A 488 33.85 -62.44 -92.23
N ASP A 489 34.82 -62.64 -91.34
CA ASP A 489 35.95 -63.53 -91.60
C ASP A 489 35.47 -64.98 -91.81
N LEU A 490 34.48 -65.43 -91.03
CA LEU A 490 33.82 -66.72 -91.24
C LEU A 490 33.07 -66.77 -92.57
N GLU A 491 32.29 -65.74 -92.93
CA GLU A 491 31.60 -65.65 -94.23
C GLU A 491 32.59 -65.75 -95.41
N ILE A 492 33.73 -65.04 -95.34
CA ILE A 492 34.81 -65.12 -96.36
C ILE A 492 35.41 -66.53 -96.41
N LYS A 493 35.63 -67.16 -95.24
CA LYS A 493 36.17 -68.52 -95.18
C LYS A 493 35.17 -69.54 -95.73
N ASP A 494 33.88 -69.36 -95.49
CA ASP A 494 32.83 -70.18 -96.07
C ASP A 494 32.77 -69.99 -97.59
N GLU A 495 32.88 -68.76 -98.11
CA GLU A 495 32.99 -68.49 -99.56
C GLU A 495 34.24 -69.16 -100.18
N GLU A 496 35.38 -69.11 -99.50
CA GLU A 496 36.62 -69.79 -99.92
C GLU A 496 36.46 -71.32 -99.90
N ILE A 497 35.81 -71.86 -98.86
CA ILE A 497 35.48 -73.29 -98.78
C ILE A 497 34.58 -73.70 -99.94
N GLU A 498 33.53 -72.94 -100.25
CA GLU A 498 32.65 -73.24 -101.39
C GLU A 498 33.38 -73.15 -102.72
N LYS A 499 34.28 -72.17 -102.90
CA LYS A 499 35.15 -72.09 -104.08
C LYS A 499 36.06 -73.32 -104.21
N LEU A 500 36.74 -73.71 -103.13
CA LEU A 500 37.60 -74.90 -103.12
C LEU A 500 36.78 -76.19 -103.33
N ARG A 501 35.54 -76.27 -102.82
CA ARG A 501 34.63 -77.39 -103.09
C ARG A 501 34.31 -77.49 -104.57
N LEU A 502 34.04 -76.36 -105.24
CA LEU A 502 33.82 -76.30 -106.68
C LEU A 502 35.08 -76.75 -107.45
N GLU A 503 36.25 -76.20 -107.15
CA GLU A 503 37.52 -76.59 -107.78
C GLU A 503 37.83 -78.09 -107.60
N VAL A 504 37.57 -78.64 -106.40
CA VAL A 504 37.70 -80.08 -106.12
C VAL A 504 36.69 -80.89 -106.92
N SER A 505 35.44 -80.42 -107.07
CA SER A 505 34.43 -81.11 -107.87
C SER A 505 34.78 -81.12 -109.35
N GLU A 506 35.28 -80.01 -109.90
CA GLU A 506 35.78 -79.90 -111.27
C GLU A 506 36.99 -80.82 -111.49
N SER A 507 37.94 -80.82 -110.55
CA SER A 507 39.11 -81.71 -110.59
C SER A 507 38.71 -83.18 -110.53
N LYS A 508 37.73 -83.53 -109.69
CA LYS A 508 37.16 -84.89 -109.64
C LYS A 508 36.49 -85.26 -110.96
N GLN A 509 35.70 -84.37 -111.55
CA GLN A 509 35.05 -84.60 -112.85
C GLN A 509 36.08 -84.79 -113.97
N HIS A 510 37.13 -83.96 -114.01
CA HIS A 510 38.26 -84.13 -114.93
C HIS A 510 38.98 -85.46 -114.74
N LEU A 511 39.28 -85.84 -113.49
CA LEU A 511 39.88 -87.12 -113.17
C LEU A 511 38.98 -88.29 -113.63
N GLU A 512 37.68 -88.21 -113.38
CA GLU A 512 36.72 -89.24 -113.78
C GLU A 512 36.60 -89.35 -115.31
N GLN A 513 36.61 -88.23 -116.03
CA GLN A 513 36.69 -88.21 -117.50
C GLN A 513 37.99 -88.86 -118.01
N GLU A 514 39.14 -88.52 -117.45
CA GLU A 514 40.42 -89.13 -117.82
C GLU A 514 40.49 -90.62 -117.45
N GLN A 515 39.95 -91.01 -116.29
CA GLN A 515 39.85 -92.41 -115.89
C GLN A 515 38.93 -93.18 -116.84
N GLN A 516 37.84 -92.57 -117.32
CA GLN A 516 36.96 -93.17 -118.31
C GLN A 516 37.62 -93.27 -119.69
N LYS A 517 38.40 -92.26 -120.12
CA LYS A 517 39.22 -92.34 -121.34
C LYS A 517 40.28 -93.43 -121.22
N ALA A 518 40.96 -93.52 -120.08
CA ALA A 518 41.93 -94.55 -119.79
C ALA A 518 41.27 -95.94 -119.76
N ALA A 519 40.06 -96.07 -119.22
CA ALA A 519 39.29 -97.31 -119.26
C ALA A 519 38.93 -97.71 -120.70
N ARG A 520 38.47 -96.76 -121.54
CA ARG A 520 38.23 -97.00 -122.98
C ARG A 520 39.50 -97.44 -123.70
N ALA A 521 40.62 -96.76 -123.46
CA ALA A 521 41.92 -97.14 -124.04
C ALA A 521 42.40 -98.52 -123.56
N ARG A 522 42.16 -98.89 -122.29
CA ARG A 522 42.42 -100.24 -121.78
C ARG A 522 41.54 -101.28 -122.45
N GLU A 523 40.25 -100.99 -122.65
CA GLU A 523 39.32 -101.88 -123.35
C GLU A 523 39.73 -102.06 -124.83
N GLU A 524 40.15 -100.99 -125.51
CA GLU A 524 40.72 -101.05 -126.85
C GLU A 524 42.01 -101.90 -126.89
N SER A 525 42.91 -101.73 -125.91
CA SER A 525 44.12 -102.54 -125.78
C SER A 525 43.80 -104.02 -125.51
N LEU A 526 42.77 -104.31 -124.70
CA LEU A 526 42.29 -105.67 -124.46
C LEU A 526 41.75 -106.28 -125.76
N LYS A 527 40.91 -105.55 -126.51
CA LYS A 527 40.41 -105.99 -127.83
C LYS A 527 41.55 -106.26 -128.82
N LEU A 528 42.57 -105.40 -128.85
CA LEU A 528 43.77 -105.61 -129.68
C LEU A 528 44.57 -106.85 -129.23
N THR A 529 44.61 -107.11 -127.93
CA THR A 529 45.30 -108.28 -127.36
C THR A 529 44.52 -109.58 -127.63
N GLU A 530 43.19 -109.55 -127.56
CA GLU A 530 42.32 -110.67 -127.96
C GLU A 530 42.52 -111.00 -129.45
N LEU A 531 42.47 -110.01 -130.34
CA LEU A 531 42.75 -110.18 -131.77
C LEU A 531 44.17 -110.72 -132.03
N LEU A 532 45.17 -110.27 -131.26
CA LEU A 532 46.52 -110.81 -131.33
C LEU A 532 46.55 -112.30 -130.93
N SER A 533 45.89 -112.66 -129.82
CA SER A 533 45.83 -114.05 -129.36
C SER A 533 45.09 -114.97 -130.33
N GLU A 534 44.03 -114.49 -130.99
CA GLU A 534 43.34 -115.22 -132.06
C GLU A 534 44.26 -115.43 -133.28
N SER A 535 45.01 -114.40 -133.67
CA SER A 535 46.01 -114.50 -134.75
C SER A 535 47.15 -115.45 -134.39
N GLU A 536 47.61 -115.45 -133.14
CA GLU A 536 48.63 -116.38 -132.64
C GLU A 536 48.12 -117.83 -132.61
N HIS A 537 46.86 -118.05 -132.22
CA HIS A 537 46.23 -119.36 -132.25
C HIS A 537 46.06 -119.88 -133.69
N GLN A 538 45.62 -119.02 -134.61
CA GLN A 538 45.57 -119.33 -136.04
C GLN A 538 46.94 -119.76 -136.58
N LEU A 539 48.00 -119.02 -136.23
CA LEU A 539 49.38 -119.37 -136.60
C LEU A 539 49.81 -120.73 -136.04
N HIS A 540 49.40 -121.07 -134.82
CA HIS A 540 49.72 -122.36 -134.20
C HIS A 540 49.02 -123.53 -134.91
N LEU A 541 47.75 -123.38 -135.30
CA LEU A 541 47.02 -124.37 -136.08
C LEU A 541 47.69 -124.62 -137.44
N THR A 542 48.12 -123.56 -138.14
CA THR A 542 48.83 -123.69 -139.42
C THR A 542 50.17 -124.42 -139.26
N ARG A 543 50.85 -124.26 -138.11
CA ARG A 543 52.09 -125.01 -137.81
C ARG A 543 51.84 -126.50 -137.63
N LEU A 544 50.76 -126.90 -136.97
CA LEU A 544 50.39 -128.31 -136.80
C LEU A 544 50.04 -128.99 -138.13
N GLU A 545 49.34 -128.29 -139.02
CA GLU A 545 49.03 -128.79 -140.37
C GLU A 545 50.31 -129.03 -141.20
N LYS A 546 51.28 -128.11 -141.11
CA LYS A 546 52.60 -128.27 -141.76
C LYS A 546 53.31 -129.54 -141.28
N ASP A 547 53.35 -129.79 -139.97
CA ASP A 547 54.05 -130.94 -139.40
C ASP A 547 53.38 -132.28 -139.81
N SER A 548 52.05 -132.31 -139.93
CA SER A 548 51.29 -133.46 -140.43
C SER A 548 51.64 -133.83 -141.88
N ILE A 549 51.75 -132.82 -142.75
CA ILE A 549 52.14 -132.99 -144.16
C ILE A 549 53.57 -133.55 -144.27
N GLN A 550 54.50 -133.06 -143.46
CA GLN A 550 55.90 -133.46 -143.51
C GLN A 550 56.12 -134.93 -143.09
N GLN A 551 55.26 -135.46 -142.21
CA GLN A 551 55.31 -136.86 -141.78
C GLN A 551 54.76 -137.83 -142.84
N SER A 552 53.82 -137.37 -143.68
CA SER A 552 53.27 -138.15 -144.80
C SER A 552 54.31 -138.42 -145.91
N PHE A 553 55.09 -137.40 -146.30
CA PHE A 553 56.17 -137.54 -147.30
C PHE A 553 57.29 -138.50 -146.89
N SER A 554 57.60 -138.60 -145.59
CA SER A 554 58.65 -139.49 -145.08
C SER A 554 58.29 -140.98 -145.20
N ASN A 555 56.99 -141.29 -145.09
CA ASN A 555 56.51 -142.67 -145.17
C ASN A 555 56.42 -143.16 -146.63
N GLU A 556 56.10 -142.28 -147.56
CA GLU A 556 55.98 -142.60 -148.99
C GLU A 556 57.36 -142.84 -149.66
N ALA A 557 58.39 -142.09 -149.25
CA ALA A 557 59.76 -142.30 -149.71
C ALA A 557 60.35 -143.67 -149.29
N LYS A 558 59.95 -144.21 -148.13
CA LYS A 558 60.41 -145.52 -147.64
C LYS A 558 59.76 -146.69 -148.39
N ALA A 559 58.52 -146.53 -148.87
CA ALA A 559 57.82 -147.56 -149.63
C ALA A 559 58.39 -147.75 -151.05
N GLN A 560 58.83 -146.67 -151.71
CA GLN A 560 59.43 -146.74 -153.05
C GLN A 560 60.83 -147.38 -153.06
N ALA A 561 61.62 -147.23 -151.99
CA ALA A 561 62.96 -147.83 -151.89
C ALA A 561 62.93 -149.37 -151.83
N LEU A 562 61.94 -149.96 -151.16
CA LEU A 562 61.79 -151.42 -151.04
C LEU A 562 61.33 -152.09 -152.35
N GLN A 563 60.54 -151.40 -153.16
CA GLN A 563 60.06 -151.91 -154.44
C GLN A 563 61.17 -151.93 -155.52
N ALA A 564 62.16 -151.03 -155.43
CA ALA A 564 63.32 -151.01 -156.31
C ALA A 564 64.29 -152.17 -156.03
N GLN A 565 64.48 -152.53 -154.75
CA GLN A 565 65.42 -153.58 -154.33
C GLN A 565 64.95 -155.00 -154.72
N GLN A 566 63.64 -155.26 -154.75
CA GLN A 566 63.10 -156.56 -155.17
C GLN A 566 63.20 -156.80 -156.68
N ARG A 567 63.09 -155.75 -157.51
CA ARG A 567 63.28 -155.84 -158.97
C ARG A 567 64.72 -156.17 -159.37
N GLU A 568 65.70 -155.72 -158.58
CA GLU A 568 67.11 -155.93 -158.87
C GLU A 568 67.55 -157.39 -158.63
N GLN A 569 66.99 -158.05 -157.62
CA GLN A 569 67.27 -159.47 -157.34
C GLN A 569 66.66 -160.42 -158.39
N GLU A 570 65.48 -160.11 -158.92
CA GLU A 570 64.84 -160.95 -159.98
C GLU A 570 65.60 -160.88 -161.32
N LEU A 571 66.17 -159.73 -161.67
CA LEU A 571 66.94 -159.57 -162.92
C LEU A 571 68.30 -160.29 -162.86
N THR A 572 68.92 -160.34 -161.68
CA THR A 572 70.23 -160.98 -161.49
C THR A 572 70.15 -162.50 -161.62
N GLN A 573 69.05 -163.14 -161.17
CA GLN A 573 68.82 -164.58 -161.38
C GLN A 573 68.54 -164.96 -162.85
N LYS A 574 67.95 -164.05 -163.63
CA LYS A 574 67.64 -164.28 -165.05
C LYS A 574 68.86 -164.23 -165.96
N ILE A 575 69.88 -163.45 -165.59
CA ILE A 575 71.15 -163.35 -166.34
C ILE A 575 72.00 -164.61 -166.17
N GLN A 576 72.07 -165.17 -164.95
CA GLN A 576 72.80 -166.43 -164.71
C GLN A 576 72.15 -167.67 -165.36
N GLN A 577 70.85 -167.64 -165.66
CA GLN A 577 70.20 -168.69 -166.46
C GLN A 577 70.49 -168.57 -167.96
N MET A 578 70.67 -167.35 -168.50
CA MET A 578 70.99 -167.17 -169.93
C MET A 578 72.44 -167.53 -170.29
N GLU A 579 73.38 -167.48 -169.34
CA GLU A 579 74.78 -167.88 -169.58
C GLU A 579 75.01 -169.40 -169.59
N THR A 580 73.96 -170.20 -169.33
CA THR A 580 74.00 -171.68 -169.49
C THR A 580 73.57 -172.17 -170.87
N GLN A 581 73.20 -171.30 -171.82
CA GLN A 581 72.64 -171.73 -173.12
C GLN A 581 73.40 -171.27 -174.38
N HIS A 582 74.55 -170.60 -174.28
CA HIS A 582 75.34 -170.22 -175.45
C HIS A 582 76.76 -170.80 -175.45
N ASP A 583 76.88 -171.96 -176.11
CA ASP A 583 78.02 -172.34 -176.96
C ASP A 583 78.80 -173.58 -176.52
N LYS A 584 78.11 -174.72 -176.72
CA LYS A 584 78.65 -176.05 -177.05
C LYS A 584 78.50 -176.37 -178.55
N THR A 585 78.61 -175.36 -179.41
CA THR A 585 78.57 -175.40 -180.89
C THR A 585 79.47 -174.25 -181.35
N ASP A 586 80.68 -174.46 -181.89
CA ASP A 586 80.93 -175.09 -183.18
C ASP A 586 82.27 -175.85 -183.31
N LEU A 587 82.23 -176.90 -184.14
CA LEU A 587 83.31 -177.76 -184.60
C LEU A 587 83.27 -177.73 -186.15
N LYS A 588 84.11 -176.91 -186.79
CA LYS A 588 84.73 -177.06 -188.12
C LYS A 588 85.42 -175.77 -188.55
#